data_AF-A0A965VKR4-F1
#
_entry.id   AF-A0A965VKR4-F1
#
_cell.length_a   1.000
_cell.length_b   1.000
_cell.length_c   1.000
_cell.angle_alpha   90.00
_cell.angle_beta   90.00
_cell.angle_gamma   90.00
#
_symmetry.space_group_name_H-M   'P 1'
#
loop_
_entity.id
_entity.type
_entity.pdbx_description
1 polymer ?
#
loop_
_entity_poly.entity_id
_entity_poly.type
_entity_poly.pdbx_seq_one_letter_code
_entity_poly.pdbx_strand_id
1 'polypeptide(L)'
;AELAGLADGAFVIVNGSRAYVPALRRQWPGVCVVHIEAPASVVRERLRTRGRETADAIEARVARSQQLSADTMPGDLHISNAGSLEDSGHALLALLQEHMRQAMR
;
A
#
# COMPACT_ATOMS: atom_id res chain seq x y z
N ALA A 1 -8.02 13.19 15.67
CA ALA A 1 -8.48 13.81 14.42
C ALA A 1 -8.53 12.78 13.29
N GLU A 2 -7.40 12.19 12.89
CA GLU A 2 -7.35 11.28 11.72
C GLU A 2 -8.02 9.92 11.91
N LEU A 3 -8.08 9.40 13.14
CA LEU A 3 -8.73 8.12 13.46
C LEU A 3 -10.16 8.28 14.03
N ALA A 4 -10.69 9.50 14.07
CA ALA A 4 -11.97 9.78 14.74
C ALA A 4 -13.13 8.94 14.19
N GLY A 5 -13.15 8.71 12.87
CA GLY A 5 -14.17 7.89 12.22
C GLY A 5 -14.24 6.44 12.70
N LEU A 6 -13.17 5.88 13.29
CA LEU A 6 -13.23 4.55 13.89
C LEU A 6 -14.22 4.47 15.05
N ALA A 7 -14.33 5.55 15.85
CA ALA A 7 -15.28 5.62 16.97
C ALA A 7 -16.74 5.64 16.49
N ASP A 8 -16.97 6.14 15.27
CA ASP A 8 -18.28 6.20 14.61
C ASP A 8 -18.56 4.95 13.76
N GLY A 9 -17.71 3.92 13.83
CA GLY A 9 -17.85 2.68 13.06
C GLY A 9 -17.48 2.81 11.57
N ALA A 10 -16.84 3.91 11.16
CA ALA A 10 -16.36 4.09 9.79
C ALA A 10 -14.99 3.41 9.56
N PHE A 11 -14.72 3.05 8.31
CA PHE A 11 -13.40 2.60 7.89
C PHE A 11 -12.46 3.80 7.71
N VAL A 12 -11.24 3.69 8.25
CA VAL A 12 -10.19 4.71 8.09
C VAL A 12 -9.04 4.11 7.29
N ILE A 13 -8.61 4.82 6.25
CA ILE A 13 -7.46 4.43 5.42
C ILE A 13 -6.27 5.31 5.81
N VAL A 14 -5.15 4.68 6.14
CA VAL A 14 -3.89 5.35 6.46
C VAL A 14 -2.79 4.88 5.52
N ASN A 15 -1.93 5.80 5.08
CA ASN A 15 -0.72 5.43 4.35
C ASN A 15 0.38 5.11 5.36
N GLY A 16 0.72 3.83 5.47
CA GLY A 16 1.71 3.33 6.42
C GLY A 16 3.02 2.90 5.76
N SER A 17 4.10 2.90 6.55
CA SER A 17 5.36 2.26 6.14
C SER A 17 5.31 0.77 6.43
N ARG A 18 5.80 -0.04 5.47
CA ARG A 18 5.89 -1.50 5.59
C ARG A 18 6.62 -1.94 6.85
N ALA A 19 7.66 -1.21 7.26
CA ALA A 19 8.43 -1.52 8.47
C ALA A 19 7.59 -1.53 9.77
N TYR A 20 6.44 -0.86 9.79
CA TYR A 20 5.58 -0.77 10.98
C TYR A 20 4.47 -1.83 11.02
N VAL A 21 4.27 -2.60 9.94
CA VAL A 21 3.18 -3.60 9.87
C VAL A 21 3.19 -4.59 11.05
N PRO A 22 4.34 -5.15 11.48
CA PRO A 22 4.36 -6.03 12.65
C PRO A 22 3.88 -5.36 13.94
N ALA A 23 4.22 -4.09 14.15
CA ALA A 23 3.78 -3.34 15.32
C ALA A 23 2.28 -2.98 15.21
N LEU A 24 1.84 -2.60 14.02
CA LEU A 24 0.44 -2.26 13.73
C LEU A 24 -0.48 -3.45 14.00
N ARG A 25 -0.15 -4.65 13.50
CA ARG A 25 -0.95 -5.87 13.75
C ARG A 25 -1.01 -6.25 15.23
N ARG A 26 0.03 -5.97 16.02
CA ARG A 26 0.00 -6.20 17.49
C ARG A 26 -0.92 -5.24 18.22
N GLN A 27 -0.94 -3.97 17.82
CA GLN A 27 -1.75 -2.94 18.45
C GLN A 27 -3.21 -2.97 17.97
N TRP A 28 -3.44 -3.39 16.72
CA TRP A 28 -4.73 -3.41 16.06
C TRP A 28 -4.93 -4.77 15.38
N PRO A 29 -5.39 -5.80 16.11
CA PRO A 29 -5.53 -7.16 15.56
C PRO A 29 -6.51 -7.25 14.37
N GLY A 30 -7.48 -6.35 14.29
CA GLY A 30 -8.44 -6.27 13.18
C GLY A 30 -8.00 -5.37 12.01
N VAL A 31 -6.75 -4.91 11.98
CA VAL A 31 -6.26 -4.07 10.88
C VAL A 31 -6.16 -4.87 9.59
N CYS A 32 -6.67 -4.30 8.50
CA CYS A 32 -6.45 -4.82 7.15
C CYS A 32 -5.27 -4.08 6.50
N VAL A 33 -4.24 -4.83 6.09
CA VAL A 33 -3.06 -4.31 5.40
C VAL A 33 -3.22 -4.52 3.90
N VAL A 34 -3.31 -3.41 3.15
CA VAL A 34 -3.29 -3.41 1.68
C VAL A 34 -1.86 -3.19 1.18
N HIS A 35 -1.30 -4.20 0.52
CA HIS A 35 0.01 -4.09 -0.10
C HIS A 35 -0.12 -3.61 -1.54
N ILE A 36 0.39 -2.40 -1.81
CA ILE A 36 0.48 -1.83 -3.16
C ILE A 36 1.91 -2.01 -3.69
N GLU A 37 2.02 -2.70 -4.82
CA GLU A 37 3.30 -3.02 -5.48
C GLU A 37 3.30 -2.57 -6.94
N ALA A 38 4.46 -2.24 -7.49
CA ALA A 38 4.61 -1.97 -8.91
C ALA A 38 5.91 -2.59 -9.40
N PRO A 39 6.01 -2.98 -10.68
CA PRO A 39 7.25 -3.45 -11.26
C PRO A 39 8.37 -2.43 -11.08
N ALA A 40 9.59 -2.91 -10.82
CA ALA A 40 10.76 -2.04 -10.61
C ALA A 40 11.00 -1.05 -11.76
N SER A 41 10.72 -1.47 -13.00
CA SER A 41 10.77 -0.61 -14.19
C SER A 41 9.80 0.58 -14.08
N VAL A 42 8.56 0.34 -13.64
CA VAL A 42 7.53 1.37 -13.46
C VAL A 42 7.90 2.32 -12.32
N VAL A 43 8.39 1.79 -11.19
CA VAL A 43 8.85 2.62 -10.07
C VAL A 43 10.00 3.53 -10.50
N ARG A 44 11.00 2.97 -11.19
CA ARG A 44 12.14 3.72 -11.71
C ARG A 44 11.69 4.85 -12.64
N GLU A 45 10.84 4.55 -13.62
CA GLU A 45 10.36 5.54 -14.58
C GLU A 45 9.60 6.70 -13.91
N ARG A 46 8.72 6.38 -12.96
CA ARG A 46 7.98 7.37 -12.19
C ARG A 46 8.89 8.25 -11.33
N LEU A 47 9.94 7.68 -10.71
CA LEU A 47 10.90 8.45 -9.93
C LEU A 47 11.74 9.37 -10.82
N ARG A 48 12.17 8.90 -12.00
CA ARG A 48 12.88 9.72 -13.00
C ARG A 48 12.02 10.88 -13.47
N THR A 49 10.76 10.62 -13.81
CA THR A 49 9.79 11.63 -14.27
C THR A 49 9.58 12.75 -13.24
N ARG A 50 9.66 12.44 -11.94
CA ARG A 50 9.53 13.47 -10.89
C ARG A 50 10.69 14.45 -10.85
N GLY A 51 11.89 14.05 -11.31
CA GLY A 51 13.06 14.92 -11.43
C GLY A 51 13.65 15.44 -10.11
N ARG A 52 13.31 14.83 -8.97
CA ARG A 52 13.73 15.29 -7.62
C ARG A 52 14.89 14.49 -7.01
N GLU A 53 15.32 13.42 -7.67
CA GLU A 53 16.26 12.43 -7.13
C GLU A 53 17.36 12.14 -8.16
N THR A 54 18.58 11.84 -7.70
CA THR A 54 19.69 11.39 -8.57
C THR A 54 19.47 9.95 -9.04
N ALA A 55 20.20 9.52 -10.07
CA ALA A 55 20.13 8.14 -10.55
C ALA A 55 20.44 7.11 -9.44
N ASP A 56 21.48 7.34 -8.64
CA ASP A 56 21.85 6.46 -7.53
C ASP A 56 20.78 6.40 -6.44
N ALA A 57 20.15 7.54 -6.11
CA ALA A 57 19.06 7.60 -5.14
C ALA A 57 17.82 6.81 -5.63
N ILE A 58 17.54 6.87 -6.93
CA ILE A 58 16.45 6.12 -7.57
C ILE A 58 16.71 4.61 -7.47
N GLU A 59 17.91 4.14 -7.86
CA GLU A 59 18.23 2.71 -7.78
C GLU A 59 18.19 2.20 -6.34
N ALA A 60 18.72 2.96 -5.38
CA ALA A 60 18.63 2.60 -3.96
C ALA A 60 17.17 2.49 -3.48
N ARG A 61 16.29 3.37 -3.97
CA ARG A 61 14.86 3.34 -3.64
C ARG A 61 14.12 2.18 -4.30
N VAL A 62 14.46 1.85 -5.55
CA VAL A 62 13.91 0.69 -6.27
C VAL A 62 14.31 -0.61 -5.57
N ALA A 63 15.59 -0.78 -5.25
CA ALA A 63 16.11 -1.95 -4.55
C ALA A 63 15.43 -2.15 -3.18
N ARG A 64 15.30 -1.08 -2.39
CA ARG A 64 14.57 -1.12 -1.10
C ARG A 64 13.11 -1.54 -1.27
N SER A 65 12.45 -1.10 -2.34
CA SER A 65 11.04 -1.44 -2.59
C SER A 65 10.88 -2.92 -2.93
N GLN A 66 11.87 -3.55 -3.56
CA GLN A 66 11.90 -4.98 -3.88
C GLN A 66 12.23 -5.86 -2.68
N GLN A 67 13.09 -5.38 -1.76
CA GLN A 67 13.41 -6.08 -0.50
C GLN A 67 12.21 -6.22 0.44
N LEU A 68 11.20 -5.35 0.26
CA LEU A 68 9.99 -5.30 1.07
C LEU A 68 8.78 -5.84 0.28
N SER A 69 8.99 -6.82 -0.60
CA SER A 69 7.95 -7.40 -1.45
C SER A 69 6.94 -8.25 -0.66
N ALA A 70 5.81 -8.58 -1.28
CA ALA A 70 4.76 -9.43 -0.74
C ALA A 70 5.27 -10.72 -0.09
N ASP A 71 6.30 -11.33 -0.68
CA ASP A 71 6.90 -12.57 -0.19
C ASP A 71 7.60 -12.42 1.16
N THR A 72 8.04 -11.19 1.49
CA THR A 72 8.69 -10.85 2.77
C THR A 72 7.74 -10.27 3.81
N MET A 73 6.57 -9.78 3.39
CA MET A 73 5.51 -9.36 4.30
C MET A 73 4.12 -9.68 3.76
N PRO A 74 3.39 -10.62 4.39
CA PRO A 74 2.00 -10.89 4.01
C PRO A 74 1.12 -9.69 4.34
N GLY A 75 0.56 -9.07 3.30
CA GLY A 75 -0.62 -8.21 3.40
C GLY A 75 -1.87 -9.08 3.40
N ASP A 76 -2.98 -8.54 3.87
CA ASP A 76 -4.27 -9.25 3.77
C ASP A 76 -4.84 -9.11 2.35
N LEU A 77 -4.46 -8.02 1.67
CA LEU A 77 -4.89 -7.64 0.33
C LEU A 77 -3.70 -7.15 -0.51
N HIS A 78 -3.67 -7.49 -1.80
CA HIS A 78 -2.56 -7.16 -2.71
C HIS A 78 -3.07 -6.46 -3.98
N ILE A 79 -2.38 -5.39 -4.39
CA ILE A 79 -2.72 -4.60 -5.58
C ILE A 79 -1.49 -4.24 -6.38
N SER A 80 -1.61 -4.41 -7.69
CA SER A 80 -0.64 -3.92 -8.67
C SER A 80 -0.93 -2.47 -9.06
N ASN A 81 0.06 -1.61 -8.86
CA ASN A 81 0.18 -0.25 -9.36
C ASN A 81 1.09 -0.17 -10.59
N ALA A 82 1.02 -1.20 -11.44
CA ALA A 82 1.75 -1.25 -12.71
C ALA A 82 1.10 -0.39 -13.80
N GLY A 83 -0.23 -0.25 -13.77
CA GLY A 83 -1.03 0.44 -14.78
C GLY A 83 -1.13 1.95 -14.56
N SER A 84 -2.18 2.55 -15.13
CA SER A 84 -2.50 3.95 -14.87
C SER A 84 -2.94 4.16 -13.42
N LEU A 85 -2.85 5.40 -12.93
CA LEU A 85 -3.35 5.74 -11.59
C LEU A 85 -4.87 5.47 -11.47
N GLU A 86 -5.60 5.69 -12.57
CA GLU A 86 -7.04 5.47 -12.64
C GLU A 86 -7.37 3.97 -12.51
N ASP A 87 -6.72 3.11 -13.28
CA ASP A 87 -6.94 1.66 -13.22
C ASP A 87 -6.61 1.10 -11.84
N SER A 88 -5.47 1.50 -11.27
CA SER A 88 -5.06 1.07 -9.94
C SER A 88 -5.96 1.63 -8.84
N GLY A 89 -6.50 2.83 -9.03
CA GLY A 89 -7.49 3.43 -8.13
C GLY A 89 -8.81 2.66 -8.12
N HIS A 90 -9.34 2.33 -9.31
CA HIS A 90 -10.54 1.51 -9.44
C HIS A 90 -10.34 0.11 -8.86
N ALA A 91 -9.21 -0.53 -9.12
CA ALA A 91 -8.87 -1.83 -8.55
C ALA A 91 -8.83 -1.79 -7.01
N LEU A 92 -8.24 -0.73 -6.43
CA LEU A 92 -8.22 -0.53 -4.98
C LEU A 92 -9.60 -0.35 -4.40
N LEU A 93 -10.43 0.49 -5.01
CA LEU A 93 -11.78 0.73 -4.53
C LEU A 93 -12.63 -0.55 -4.55
N ALA A 94 -12.61 -1.28 -5.66
CA ALA A 94 -13.37 -2.52 -5.80
C ALA A 94 -12.96 -3.57 -4.75
N LEU A 95 -11.66 -3.68 -4.51
CA LEU A 95 -11.10 -4.63 -3.57
C LEU A 95 -11.44 -4.26 -2.10
N LEU A 96 -11.38 -2.97 -1.76
CA LEU A 96 -11.81 -2.48 -0.44
C LEU A 96 -13.31 -2.71 -0.22
N GLN A 97 -14.15 -2.43 -1.22
CA GLN A 97 -15.60 -2.64 -1.13
C GLN A 97 -15.96 -4.11 -0.92
N GLU A 98 -15.29 -5.04 -1.61
CA GLU A 98 -15.47 -6.48 -1.38
C GLU A 98 -15.08 -6.86 0.04
N HIS A 99 -13.90 -6.43 0.51
CA HIS A 99 -13.44 -6.72 1.87
C HIS A 99 -14.39 -6.19 2.94
N MET A 100 -14.85 -4.94 2.79
CA MET A 100 -15.83 -4.34 3.71
C MET A 100 -17.15 -5.12 3.73
N ARG A 101 -17.65 -5.58 2.57
CA ARG A 101 -18.85 -6.43 2.50
C ARG A 101 -18.68 -7.77 3.21
N GLN A 102 -17.48 -8.35 3.18
CA GLN A 102 -17.17 -9.59 3.88
C GLN A 102 -17.05 -9.39 5.39
N ALA A 103 -16.45 -8.28 5.82
CA ALA A 103 -16.28 -7.95 7.23
C ALA A 103 -17.60 -7.59 7.95
N MET A 104 -18.63 -7.19 7.21
CA MET A 104 -19.97 -6.87 7.75
C MET A 104 -20.92 -8.08 7.83
N ARG A 105 -20.47 -9.28 7.42
CA ARG A 105 -21.22 -10.53 7.55
C ARG A 105 -20.84 -11.25 8.83
#